data_AF-A0A193SX21-F1
#
_entry.id   AF-A0A193SX21-F1
#
_cell.length_a   1.000
_cell.length_b   1.000
_cell.length_c   1.000
_cell.angle_alpha   90.00
_cell.angle_beta   90.00
_cell.angle_gamma   90.00
#
_symmetry.space_group_name_H-M   'P 1'
#
loop_
_entity.id
_entity.type
_entity.pdbx_description
1 polymer ?
#
loop_
_entity_poly.entity_id
_entity_poly.type
_entity_poly.pdbx_seq_one_letter_code
_entity_poly.pdbx_strand_id
1 'polypeptide(L)'
;MELVEDGDGRLSVVMAGHPKLRNDLRRPTMEEIGCRTEIFSLDGIAGSQREYIHWLLETCTEGRVDAESILTEDAIDLLATKLRTPLQIQLYISLALEAGYLTGEKPVSAELVESVLSRQLDDLEPTLTRHGYRIKDLVEQFDARPTEIKALFSNALDPARAAELRDNMLAAGLPI
;
A
#
# COMPACT_ATOMS: atom_id res chain seq x y z
N MET A 1 7.81 10.15 31.46
CA MET A 1 8.86 9.19 31.85
C MET A 1 8.94 9.08 33.37
N GLU A 2 8.78 10.18 34.11
CA GLU A 2 8.66 10.21 35.60
C GLU A 2 7.63 9.24 36.19
N LEU A 3 6.48 9.00 35.55
CA LEU A 3 5.41 8.19 36.15
C LEU A 3 5.71 6.68 36.24
N VAL A 4 6.77 6.19 35.60
CA VAL A 4 7.13 4.75 35.56
C VAL A 4 8.24 4.42 36.58
N GLU A 5 9.08 5.39 36.95
CA GLU A 5 10.16 5.21 37.93
C GLU A 5 9.63 5.00 39.35
N ASP A 6 8.49 5.63 39.71
CA ASP A 6 7.88 5.48 41.04
C ASP A 6 7.24 4.10 41.30
N GLY A 7 7.15 3.23 40.29
CA GLY A 7 6.41 1.96 40.35
C GLY A 7 7.19 0.68 40.03
N ASP A 8 8.53 0.72 39.94
CA ASP A 8 9.39 -0.42 39.53
C ASP A 8 8.96 -1.10 38.21
N GLY A 9 8.30 -0.33 37.33
CA GLY A 9 7.75 -0.82 36.07
C GLY A 9 8.73 -0.67 34.91
N ARG A 10 8.69 -1.58 33.93
CA ARG A 10 9.41 -1.43 32.64
C ARG A 10 8.45 -1.00 31.54
N LEU A 11 8.62 0.21 31.02
CA LEU A 11 7.88 0.68 29.84
C LEU A 11 8.58 0.22 28.56
N SER A 12 7.82 -0.40 27.66
CA SER A 12 8.25 -0.70 26.30
C SER A 12 7.38 0.08 25.31
N VAL A 13 7.98 0.74 24.33
CA VAL A 13 7.29 1.53 23.32
C VAL A 13 7.41 0.83 21.98
N VAL A 14 6.29 0.59 21.31
CA VAL A 14 6.25 0.07 19.95
C VAL A 14 5.64 1.14 19.05
N MET A 15 6.38 1.54 18.02
CA MET A 15 5.92 2.48 17.01
C MET A 15 5.54 1.70 15.75
N ALA A 16 4.30 1.86 15.29
CA ALA A 16 3.80 1.29 14.05
C ALA A 16 3.28 2.42 13.15
N GLY A 17 3.64 2.37 11.87
CA GLY A 17 3.26 3.41 10.93
C GLY A 17 3.61 3.04 9.49
N HIS A 18 3.31 3.96 8.58
CA HIS A 18 3.66 3.80 7.17
C HIS A 18 5.18 3.72 6.98
N PRO A 19 5.66 3.17 5.84
CA PRO A 19 7.09 3.12 5.52
C PRO A 19 7.83 4.46 5.71
N LYS A 20 7.16 5.60 5.47
CA LYS A 20 7.66 6.94 5.76
C LYS A 20 8.15 7.13 7.20
N LEU A 21 7.60 6.44 8.21
CA LEU A 21 8.03 6.58 9.61
C LEU A 21 9.53 6.33 9.78
N ARG A 22 10.10 5.38 9.01
CA ARG A 22 11.54 5.15 8.98
C ARG A 22 12.32 6.39 8.56
N ASN A 23 11.81 7.12 7.58
CA ASN A 23 12.43 8.35 7.09
C ASN A 23 12.22 9.50 8.08
N ASP A 24 11.05 9.56 8.71
CA ASP A 24 10.76 10.56 9.75
C ASP A 24 11.67 10.39 10.98
N LEU A 25 11.97 9.15 11.39
CA LEU A 25 12.89 8.86 12.48
C LEU A 25 14.36 9.25 12.20
N ARG A 26 14.73 9.46 10.93
CA ARG A 26 16.06 9.94 10.54
C ARG A 26 16.18 11.46 10.56
N ARG A 27 15.08 12.18 10.81
CA ARG A 27 15.08 13.64 10.83
C ARG A 27 15.74 14.17 12.10
N PRO A 28 16.43 15.33 12.04
CA PRO A 28 17.05 15.94 13.22
C PRO A 28 16.09 16.13 14.41
N THR A 29 14.81 16.42 14.14
CA THR A 29 13.79 16.60 15.19
C THR A 29 13.44 15.31 15.95
N MET A 30 13.74 14.14 15.38
CA MET A 30 13.43 12.83 15.94
C MET A 30 14.70 12.00 16.18
N GLU A 31 15.90 12.60 16.05
CA GLU A 31 17.19 11.90 16.03
C GLU A 31 17.41 11.03 17.27
N GLU A 32 17.12 11.55 18.47
CA GLU A 32 17.30 10.80 19.72
C GLU A 32 16.39 9.55 19.76
N ILE A 33 15.14 9.69 19.31
CA ILE A 33 14.17 8.58 19.26
C ILE A 33 14.62 7.58 18.18
N GLY A 34 15.00 8.07 17.00
CA GLY A 34 15.47 7.26 15.88
C GLY A 34 16.69 6.41 16.23
N CYS A 35 17.70 7.00 16.90
CA CYS A 35 18.91 6.29 17.32
C CYS A 35 18.65 5.20 18.37
N ARG A 36 17.55 5.30 19.12
CA ARG A 36 17.17 4.34 20.18
C ARG A 36 16.13 3.32 19.71
N THR A 37 15.68 3.41 18.45
CA THR A 37 14.62 2.55 17.90
C THR A 37 15.23 1.46 17.02
N GLU A 38 14.85 0.21 17.27
CA GLU A 38 15.10 -0.88 16.32
C GLU A 38 13.97 -0.90 15.28
N ILE A 39 14.33 -0.82 13.99
CA ILE A 39 13.37 -0.71 12.90
C ILE A 39 13.17 -2.07 12.24
N PHE A 40 11.94 -2.56 12.30
CA PHE A 40 11.48 -3.74 11.58
C PHE A 40 10.61 -3.31 10.40
N SER A 41 10.99 -3.70 9.19
CA SER A 41 10.19 -3.48 7.98
C SER A 41 9.27 -4.67 7.77
N LEU A 42 7.97 -4.41 7.68
CA LEU A 42 6.98 -5.37 7.22
C LEU A 42 6.80 -5.15 5.71
N ASP A 43 7.48 -5.95 4.89
CA ASP A 43 7.51 -5.79 3.42
C ASP A 43 6.18 -6.14 2.73
N GLY A 44 5.11 -6.32 3.50
CA GLY A 44 3.78 -6.69 3.01
C GLY A 44 3.77 -8.10 2.42
N ILE A 45 2.91 -8.30 1.42
CA ILE A 45 2.75 -9.58 0.69
C ILE A 45 3.38 -9.52 -0.71
N ALA A 46 4.31 -8.59 -0.93
CA ALA A 46 4.94 -8.41 -2.22
C ALA A 46 5.72 -9.67 -2.61
N GLY A 47 5.39 -10.26 -3.77
CA GLY A 47 5.94 -11.55 -4.21
C GLY A 47 5.22 -12.76 -3.63
N SER A 48 4.19 -12.57 -2.82
CA SER A 48 3.35 -13.64 -2.25
C SER A 48 1.86 -13.38 -2.43
N GLN A 49 1.47 -12.57 -3.44
CA GLN A 49 0.08 -12.19 -3.64
C GLN A 49 -0.81 -13.37 -4.01
N ARG A 50 -0.31 -14.28 -4.86
CA ARG A 50 -1.07 -15.45 -5.27
C ARG A 50 -1.31 -16.38 -4.08
N GLU A 51 -0.27 -16.65 -3.31
CA GLU A 51 -0.31 -17.43 -2.07
C GLU A 51 -1.27 -16.81 -1.05
N TYR A 52 -1.24 -15.49 -0.92
CA TYR A 52 -2.16 -14.77 -0.05
C TYR A 52 -3.62 -14.91 -0.51
N ILE A 53 -3.90 -14.85 -1.82
CA ILE A 53 -5.25 -15.06 -2.36
C ILE A 53 -5.73 -16.49 -2.07
N HIS A 54 -4.91 -17.50 -2.34
CA HIS A 54 -5.25 -18.90 -2.04
C HIS A 54 -5.53 -19.09 -0.55
N TRP A 55 -4.63 -18.62 0.32
CA TRP A 55 -4.80 -18.67 1.78
C TRP A 55 -6.08 -17.97 2.24
N LEU A 56 -6.39 -16.80 1.66
CA LEU A 56 -7.59 -16.04 2.00
C LEU A 56 -8.86 -16.82 1.62
N LEU A 57 -8.92 -17.39 0.43
CA LEU A 57 -10.06 -18.19 -0.04
C LEU A 57 -10.22 -19.48 0.77
N GLU A 58 -9.12 -20.18 1.05
CA GLU A 58 -9.11 -21.37 1.89
C GLU A 58 -9.63 -21.04 3.30
N THR A 59 -9.16 -19.95 3.89
CA THR A 59 -9.60 -19.48 5.22
C THR A 59 -11.09 -19.15 5.22
N CYS A 60 -11.59 -18.43 4.20
CA CYS A 60 -12.99 -18.08 4.06
C CYS A 60 -13.91 -19.29 3.83
N THR A 61 -13.39 -20.36 3.23
CA THR A 61 -14.17 -21.57 2.88
C THR A 61 -13.98 -22.71 3.86
N GLU A 62 -13.13 -22.53 4.89
CA GLU A 62 -12.70 -23.57 5.81
C GLU A 62 -12.13 -24.80 5.07
N GLY A 63 -11.46 -24.57 3.92
CA GLY A 63 -10.90 -25.62 3.07
C GLY A 63 -11.94 -26.54 2.40
N ARG A 64 -13.22 -26.16 2.39
CA ARG A 64 -14.30 -26.98 1.81
C ARG A 64 -14.48 -26.80 0.31
N VAL A 65 -13.88 -25.75 -0.25
CA VAL A 65 -14.11 -25.31 -1.63
C VAL A 65 -12.76 -24.93 -2.25
N ASP A 66 -12.46 -25.50 -3.40
CA ASP A 66 -11.24 -25.18 -4.15
C ASP A 66 -11.30 -23.73 -4.66
N ALA A 67 -10.19 -23.00 -4.58
CA ALA A 67 -10.11 -21.59 -5.00
C ALA A 67 -10.51 -21.42 -6.47
N GLU A 68 -10.12 -22.36 -7.31
CA GLU A 68 -10.37 -22.42 -8.76
C GLU A 68 -11.85 -22.60 -9.10
N SER A 69 -12.66 -23.06 -8.13
CA SER A 69 -14.13 -23.15 -8.27
C SER A 69 -14.85 -21.83 -7.91
N ILE A 70 -14.13 -20.88 -7.34
CA ILE A 70 -14.61 -19.54 -6.96
C ILE A 70 -14.15 -18.51 -7.99
N LEU A 71 -12.86 -18.50 -8.30
CA LEU A 71 -12.19 -17.61 -9.27
C LEU A 71 -11.42 -18.47 -10.26
N THR A 72 -11.42 -18.15 -11.55
CA THR A 72 -10.55 -18.86 -12.50
C THR A 72 -9.08 -18.63 -12.16
N GLU A 73 -8.21 -19.52 -12.61
CA GLU A 73 -6.76 -19.37 -12.41
C GLU A 73 -6.24 -18.04 -12.98
N ASP A 74 -6.68 -17.69 -14.19
CA ASP A 74 -6.35 -16.40 -14.83
C ASP A 74 -6.84 -15.19 -14.01
N ALA A 75 -7.99 -15.32 -13.32
CA ALA A 75 -8.52 -14.26 -12.46
C ALA A 75 -7.66 -14.06 -11.22
N ILE A 76 -7.19 -15.16 -10.61
CA ILE A 76 -6.24 -15.15 -9.49
C ILE A 76 -4.92 -14.50 -9.92
N ASP A 77 -4.39 -14.87 -11.08
CA ASP A 77 -3.17 -14.29 -11.62
C ASP A 77 -3.29 -12.80 -11.92
N LEU A 78 -4.43 -12.37 -12.47
CA LEU A 78 -4.71 -10.97 -12.72
C LEU A 78 -4.73 -10.16 -11.40
N LEU A 79 -5.45 -10.66 -10.38
CA LEU A 79 -5.50 -10.02 -9.06
C LEU A 79 -4.12 -9.97 -8.40
N ALA A 80 -3.37 -11.08 -8.43
CA ALA A 80 -2.03 -11.15 -7.86
C ALA A 80 -1.05 -10.18 -8.54
N THR A 81 -1.18 -10.01 -9.86
CA THR A 81 -0.32 -9.13 -10.66
C THR A 81 -0.63 -7.65 -10.40
N LYS A 82 -1.92 -7.30 -10.30
CA LYS A 82 -2.39 -5.91 -10.23
C LYS A 82 -2.44 -5.35 -8.82
N LEU A 83 -2.63 -6.18 -7.81
CA LEU A 83 -2.88 -5.73 -6.45
C LEU A 83 -1.62 -5.86 -5.58
N ARG A 84 -1.41 -4.87 -4.70
CA ARG A 84 -0.18 -4.78 -3.89
C ARG A 84 -0.41 -5.06 -2.43
N THR A 85 -1.59 -4.66 -1.91
CA THR A 85 -1.86 -4.71 -0.48
C THR A 85 -2.96 -5.73 -0.15
N PRO A 86 -2.91 -6.35 1.04
CA PRO A 86 -3.97 -7.25 1.52
C PRO A 86 -5.37 -6.62 1.43
N LEU A 87 -5.49 -5.33 1.77
CA LEU A 87 -6.75 -4.60 1.74
C LEU A 87 -7.29 -4.42 0.31
N GLN A 88 -6.41 -4.12 -0.66
CA GLN A 88 -6.81 -4.07 -2.07
C GLN A 88 -7.30 -5.44 -2.56
N ILE A 89 -6.59 -6.51 -2.23
CA ILE A 89 -6.97 -7.88 -2.61
C ILE A 89 -8.36 -8.21 -2.06
N GLN A 90 -8.60 -7.97 -0.78
CA GLN A 90 -9.90 -8.20 -0.16
C GLN A 90 -11.01 -7.39 -0.83
N LEU A 91 -10.78 -6.10 -1.09
CA LEU A 91 -11.76 -5.24 -1.76
C LEU A 91 -12.13 -5.76 -3.15
N TYR A 92 -11.14 -6.02 -4.00
CA TYR A 92 -11.41 -6.40 -5.39
C TYR A 92 -11.93 -7.83 -5.54
N ILE A 93 -11.55 -8.75 -4.64
CA ILE A 93 -12.19 -10.06 -4.57
C ILE A 93 -13.67 -9.90 -4.21
N SER A 94 -14.01 -9.11 -3.18
CA SER A 94 -15.40 -8.87 -2.81
C SER A 94 -16.21 -8.27 -3.96
N LEU A 95 -15.67 -7.24 -4.65
CA LEU A 95 -16.32 -6.63 -5.81
C LEU A 95 -16.51 -7.62 -6.96
N ALA A 96 -15.51 -8.44 -7.25
CA ALA A 96 -15.59 -9.45 -8.31
C ALA A 96 -16.61 -10.54 -7.98
N LEU A 97 -16.69 -10.97 -6.72
CA LEU A 97 -17.68 -11.96 -6.26
C LEU A 97 -19.11 -11.39 -6.26
N GLU A 98 -19.28 -10.12 -5.87
CA GLU A 98 -20.57 -9.44 -5.98
C GLU A 98 -21.02 -9.33 -7.44
N ALA A 99 -20.11 -8.93 -8.33
CA ALA A 99 -20.38 -8.90 -9.76
C ALA A 99 -20.73 -10.29 -10.31
N GLY A 100 -19.97 -11.32 -9.95
CA GLY A 100 -20.21 -12.71 -10.35
C GLY A 100 -21.55 -13.24 -9.88
N TYR A 101 -21.94 -12.90 -8.64
CA TYR A 101 -23.25 -13.23 -8.12
C TYR A 101 -24.38 -12.57 -8.93
N LEU A 102 -24.23 -11.30 -9.30
CA LEU A 102 -25.22 -10.56 -10.08
C LEU A 102 -25.34 -11.06 -11.52
N THR A 103 -24.25 -11.55 -12.12
CA THR A 103 -24.22 -12.09 -13.49
C THR A 103 -24.49 -13.60 -13.55
N GLY A 104 -24.52 -14.29 -12.42
CA GLY A 104 -24.65 -15.75 -12.34
C GLY A 104 -23.40 -16.51 -12.80
N GLU A 105 -22.23 -15.85 -12.75
CA GLU A 105 -20.96 -16.39 -13.21
C GLU A 105 -20.23 -17.13 -12.09
N LYS A 106 -19.92 -18.41 -12.32
CA LYS A 106 -19.13 -19.24 -11.41
C LYS A 106 -18.37 -20.32 -12.18
N PRO A 107 -17.03 -20.41 -12.08
CA PRO A 107 -16.13 -19.49 -11.35
C PRO A 107 -16.08 -18.10 -11.99
N VAL A 108 -15.74 -17.08 -11.20
CA VAL A 108 -15.57 -15.70 -11.68
C VAL A 108 -14.33 -15.61 -12.57
N SER A 109 -14.51 -15.16 -13.81
CA SER A 109 -13.46 -15.07 -14.83
C SER A 109 -12.56 -13.83 -14.68
N ALA A 110 -11.42 -13.88 -15.36
CA ALA A 110 -10.51 -12.74 -15.46
C ALA A 110 -11.17 -11.52 -16.13
N GLU A 111 -12.06 -11.74 -17.11
CA GLU A 111 -12.79 -10.66 -17.79
C GLU A 111 -13.69 -9.89 -16.82
N LEU A 112 -14.41 -10.61 -15.94
CA LEU A 112 -15.26 -9.98 -14.94
C LEU A 112 -14.42 -9.25 -13.89
N VAL A 113 -13.30 -9.83 -13.45
CA VAL A 113 -12.34 -9.15 -12.57
C VAL A 113 -11.80 -7.87 -13.20
N GLU A 114 -11.40 -7.91 -14.47
CA GLU A 114 -10.89 -6.74 -15.18
C GLU A 114 -11.92 -5.61 -15.24
N SER A 115 -13.20 -5.96 -15.39
CA SER A 115 -14.29 -4.98 -15.44
C SER A 115 -14.46 -4.18 -14.13
N VAL A 116 -14.11 -4.76 -12.98
CA VAL A 116 -14.24 -4.11 -11.66
C VAL A 116 -12.94 -3.44 -11.20
N LEU A 117 -11.80 -3.78 -11.79
CA LEU A 117 -10.50 -3.21 -11.43
C LEU A 117 -10.40 -1.72 -11.80
N SER A 118 -9.83 -0.93 -10.89
CA SER A 118 -9.50 0.47 -11.22
C SER A 118 -8.30 0.53 -12.16
N ARG A 119 -8.37 1.41 -13.17
CA ARG A 119 -7.29 1.61 -14.15
C ARG A 119 -6.05 2.31 -13.59
N GLN A 120 -6.16 2.96 -12.43
CA GLN A 120 -5.15 3.88 -11.88
C GLN A 120 -4.43 3.31 -10.65
N LEU A 121 -4.47 1.99 -10.42
CA LEU A 121 -3.96 1.36 -9.19
C LEU A 121 -2.46 1.56 -8.94
N ASP A 122 -1.68 1.59 -10.03
CA ASP A 122 -0.22 1.73 -10.01
C ASP A 122 0.25 3.17 -10.29
N ASP A 123 -0.67 4.13 -10.36
CA ASP A 123 -0.31 5.54 -10.56
C ASP A 123 0.56 6.06 -9.40
N LEU A 124 1.29 7.14 -9.66
CA LEU A 124 2.24 7.74 -8.72
C LEU A 124 1.56 8.14 -7.39
N GLU A 125 0.36 8.71 -7.45
CA GLU A 125 -0.37 9.17 -6.26
C GLU A 125 -0.79 8.01 -5.34
N PRO A 126 -1.46 6.95 -5.82
CA PRO A 126 -1.72 5.75 -5.03
C PRO A 126 -0.45 5.13 -4.46
N THR A 127 0.64 5.10 -5.22
CA THR A 127 1.93 4.57 -4.76
C THR A 127 2.47 5.36 -3.58
N LEU A 128 2.60 6.67 -3.72
CA LEU A 128 3.09 7.54 -2.64
C LEU A 128 2.17 7.51 -1.41
N THR A 129 0.85 7.46 -1.63
CA THR A 129 -0.15 7.37 -0.55
C THR A 129 0.03 6.07 0.26
N ARG A 130 0.26 4.92 -0.40
CA ARG A 130 0.54 3.63 0.26
C ARG A 130 1.79 3.68 1.15
N HIS A 131 2.75 4.53 0.80
CA HIS A 131 3.96 4.73 1.59
C HIS A 131 3.85 5.83 2.66
N GLY A 132 2.66 6.44 2.79
CA GLY A 132 2.37 7.46 3.80
C GLY A 132 2.68 8.89 3.36
N TYR A 133 2.91 9.13 2.06
CA TYR A 133 3.15 10.45 1.51
C TYR A 133 1.86 11.00 0.88
N ARG A 134 1.13 11.84 1.62
CA ARG A 134 -0.04 12.57 1.09
C ARG A 134 0.42 13.89 0.48
N ILE A 135 -0.48 14.57 -0.25
CA ILE A 135 -0.19 15.88 -0.85
C ILE A 135 0.39 16.87 0.17
N LYS A 136 -0.18 16.93 1.39
CA LYS A 136 0.33 17.81 2.45
C LYS A 136 1.79 17.50 2.81
N ASP A 137 2.12 16.21 2.95
CA ASP A 137 3.47 15.77 3.27
C ASP A 137 4.44 16.14 2.14
N LEU A 138 4.04 15.95 0.88
CA LEU A 138 4.89 16.26 -0.26
C LEU A 138 5.14 17.77 -0.41
N VAL A 139 4.12 18.59 -0.16
CA VAL A 139 4.22 20.06 -0.16
C VAL A 139 5.19 20.54 0.92
N GLU A 140 5.08 20.00 2.14
CA GLU A 140 5.95 20.37 3.27
C GLU A 140 7.40 19.91 3.08
N GLN A 141 7.63 18.84 2.32
CA GLN A 141 8.95 18.21 2.18
C GLN A 141 9.74 18.64 0.95
N PHE A 142 9.07 18.98 -0.15
CA PHE A 142 9.74 19.17 -1.46
C PHE A 142 9.61 20.58 -2.04
N ASP A 143 9.32 21.58 -1.20
CA ASP A 143 9.16 22.99 -1.59
C ASP A 143 8.33 23.14 -2.88
N ALA A 144 7.14 22.53 -2.86
CA ALA A 144 6.23 22.45 -4.00
C ALA A 144 4.85 22.96 -3.60
N ARG A 145 4.17 23.66 -4.50
CA ARG A 145 2.78 24.09 -4.26
C ARG A 145 1.83 22.90 -4.40
N PRO A 146 0.68 22.88 -3.68
CA PRO A 146 -0.31 21.82 -3.84
C PRO A 146 -0.78 21.62 -5.29
N THR A 147 -0.82 22.69 -6.08
CA THR A 147 -1.16 22.65 -7.51
C THR A 147 -0.10 21.94 -8.35
N GLU A 148 1.18 22.07 -7.99
CA GLU A 148 2.29 21.42 -8.68
C GLU A 148 2.32 19.91 -8.38
N ILE A 149 2.06 19.52 -7.13
CA ILE A 149 1.93 18.09 -6.76
C ILE A 149 0.74 17.44 -7.47
N LYS A 150 -0.41 18.14 -7.55
CA LYS A 150 -1.56 17.65 -8.32
C LYS A 150 -1.24 17.53 -9.81
N ALA A 151 -0.55 18.52 -10.38
CA ALA A 151 -0.13 18.47 -11.79
C ALA A 151 0.90 17.36 -12.05
N LEU A 152 1.77 17.05 -11.07
CA LEU A 152 2.70 15.93 -11.15
C LEU A 152 1.94 14.60 -11.21
N PHE A 153 0.91 14.43 -10.39
CA PHE A 153 0.08 13.22 -10.36
C PHE A 153 -0.73 13.03 -11.64
N SER A 154 -1.22 14.11 -12.24
CA SER A 154 -1.94 14.06 -13.52
C SER A 154 -1.05 14.08 -14.76
N ASN A 155 0.28 13.99 -14.61
CA ASN A 155 1.26 14.15 -15.70
C ASN A 155 1.09 15.45 -16.51
N ALA A 156 0.58 16.51 -15.88
CA ALA A 156 0.34 17.83 -16.47
C ALA A 156 1.36 18.89 -16.05
N LEU A 157 2.36 18.52 -15.23
CA LEU A 157 3.43 19.41 -14.81
C LEU A 157 4.48 19.56 -15.92
N ASP A 158 5.15 20.71 -15.96
CA ASP A 158 6.30 20.92 -16.83
C ASP A 158 7.35 19.79 -16.66
N PRO A 159 7.88 19.19 -17.74
CA PRO A 159 8.78 18.05 -17.66
C PRO A 159 10.07 18.31 -16.88
N ALA A 160 10.64 19.52 -16.97
CA ALA A 160 11.87 19.85 -16.24
C ALA A 160 11.59 19.95 -14.74
N ARG A 161 10.49 20.60 -14.36
CA ARG A 161 10.06 20.69 -12.96
C ARG A 161 9.63 19.33 -12.40
N ALA A 162 8.99 18.48 -13.21
CA ALA A 162 8.61 17.13 -12.82
C ALA A 162 9.82 16.23 -12.56
N ALA A 163 10.86 16.31 -13.41
CA ALA A 163 12.11 15.59 -13.21
C ALA A 163 12.82 16.04 -11.92
N GLU A 164 12.94 17.35 -11.70
CA GLU A 164 13.54 17.91 -10.49
C GLU A 164 12.83 17.43 -9.21
N LEU A 165 11.49 17.47 -9.19
CA LEU A 165 10.72 16.99 -8.04
C LEU A 165 10.89 15.49 -7.83
N ARG A 166 10.93 14.69 -8.89
CA ARG A 166 11.18 13.24 -8.80
C ARG A 166 12.58 12.94 -8.26
N ASP A 167 13.60 13.62 -8.76
CA ASP A 167 14.98 13.43 -8.29
C ASP A 167 15.11 13.77 -6.80
N ASN A 168 14.48 14.87 -6.35
CA ASN A 168 14.44 15.24 -4.94
C ASN A 168 13.69 14.19 -4.09
N MET A 169 12.56 13.67 -4.58
CA MET A 169 11.80 12.61 -3.92
C MET A 169 12.62 11.31 -3.81
N LEU A 170 13.33 10.92 -4.87
CA LEU A 170 14.20 9.75 -4.88
C LEU A 170 15.38 9.91 -3.92
N ALA A 171 16.01 11.09 -3.88
CA ALA A 171 17.08 11.41 -2.93
C ALA A 171 16.61 11.36 -1.47
N ALA A 172 15.34 11.69 -1.21
CA ALA A 172 14.70 11.55 0.10
C ALA A 172 14.25 10.10 0.41
N GLY A 173 14.47 9.16 -0.51
CA GLY A 173 14.14 7.74 -0.34
C GLY A 173 12.65 7.44 -0.49
N LEU A 174 11.92 8.22 -1.28
CA LEU A 174 10.55 7.88 -1.67
C LEU A 174 10.56 6.75 -2.71
N PRO A 175 9.58 5.84 -2.68
CA PRO A 175 9.44 4.76 -3.65
C PRO A 175 8.65 5.27 -4.86
N ILE A 176 9.37 5.74 -5.87
CA ILE A 176 8.85 6.30 -7.12
C ILE A 176 9.48 5.66 -8.35
#